data_AF-A0A7K1ZNT6-F1
#
_entry.id   AF-A0A7K1ZNT6-F1
#
_cell.length_a   1.000
_cell.length_b   1.000
_cell.length_c   1.000
_cell.angle_alpha   90.00
_cell.angle_beta   90.00
_cell.angle_gamma   90.00
#
_symmetry.space_group_name_H-M   'P 1'
#
loop_
_entity.id
_entity.type
_entity.pdbx_description
1 polymer ?
#
loop_
_entity_poly.entity_id
_entity_poly.type
_entity_poly.pdbx_seq_one_letter_code
_entity_poly.pdbx_strand_id
1 'polypeptide(L)' 'GGLDEIAGRKVHSMDTLDGFKHLMKDAWLLVRPSGTEPILRIYAEAPTREEAEELVYDTQVKLGLKR' A
#
# COMPACT_ATOMS: atom_id res chain seq x y z
N GLY A 1 -12.11 4.06 -4.44
CA GLY A 1 -10.88 3.67 -5.16
C GLY A 1 -9.73 3.93 -4.22
N GLY A 2 -8.84 2.95 -4.02
CA GLY A 2 -7.94 2.92 -2.87
C GLY A 2 -8.57 2.23 -1.64
N LEU A 3 -7.74 1.95 -0.64
CA LEU A 3 -8.12 1.36 0.64
C LEU A 3 -8.28 2.48 1.69
N ASP A 4 -9.35 2.43 2.48
CA ASP A 4 -9.59 3.43 3.54
C ASP A 4 -8.82 3.11 4.84
N GLU A 5 -8.38 1.86 4.99
CA GLU A 5 -7.61 1.35 6.11
C GLU A 5 -6.67 0.23 5.63
N ILE A 6 -5.44 0.19 6.16
CA ILE A 6 -4.42 -0.83 5.87
C ILE A 6 -3.72 -1.22 7.18
N ALA A 7 -3.67 -2.51 7.51
CA ALA A 7 -3.12 -3.06 8.75
C ALA A 7 -3.61 -2.31 10.02
N GLY A 8 -4.91 -2.03 10.10
CA GLY A 8 -5.51 -1.28 11.22
C GLY A 8 -5.20 0.23 11.23
N ARG A 9 -4.45 0.74 10.25
CA ARG A 9 -4.12 2.17 10.12
C ARG A 9 -5.09 2.85 9.18
N LYS A 10 -5.75 3.89 9.67
CA LYS A 10 -6.65 4.74 8.87
C LYS A 10 -5.85 5.54 7.85
N VAL A 11 -6.28 5.47 6.59
CA VAL A 11 -5.75 6.33 5.52
C VAL A 11 -6.38 7.71 5.65
N HIS A 12 -5.56 8.76 5.66
CA HIS A 12 -6.03 10.15 5.82
C HIS A 12 -6.08 10.90 4.49
N SER A 13 -5.23 10.54 3.54
CA SER A 13 -5.24 11.08 2.19
C SER A 13 -4.64 10.08 1.20
N MET A 14 -4.91 10.32 -0.08
CA MET A 14 -4.38 9.50 -1.16
C MET A 14 -3.88 10.39 -2.30
N ASP A 15 -2.68 10.10 -2.80
CA ASP A 15 -2.12 10.69 -4.02
C ASP A 15 -2.26 9.68 -5.16
N THR A 16 -2.84 10.12 -6.28
CA THR A 16 -3.12 9.29 -7.46
C THR A 16 -2.30 9.66 -8.69
N LEU A 17 -1.27 10.49 -8.55
CA LEU A 17 -0.46 10.96 -9.68
C LEU A 17 0.34 9.82 -10.34
N ASP A 18 0.82 8.86 -9.55
CA ASP A 18 1.64 7.74 -10.02
C ASP A 18 1.33 6.42 -9.30
N GLY A 19 0.08 5.96 -9.45
CA GLY A 19 -0.48 4.82 -8.73
C GLY A 19 -1.48 5.27 -7.67
N PHE A 20 -1.59 4.52 -6.58
CA PHE A 20 -2.40 4.87 -5.42
C PHE A 20 -1.50 4.88 -4.19
N LYS A 21 -1.09 6.08 -3.77
CA LYS A 21 -0.28 6.28 -2.57
C LYS A 21 -1.18 6.62 -1.38
N HIS A 22 -1.38 5.68 -0.47
CA HIS A 22 -2.12 5.82 0.77
C HIS A 22 -1.22 6.44 1.84
N LEU A 23 -1.62 7.61 2.36
CA LEU A 23 -0.91 8.33 3.41
C LEU A 23 -1.60 8.10 4.75
N MET A 24 -0.83 7.62 5.72
CA MET A 24 -1.22 7.40 7.12
C MET A 24 -0.41 8.33 8.02
N LYS A 25 -0.66 8.32 9.34
CA LYS A 25 -0.04 9.24 10.31
C LYS A 25 1.49 9.24 10.29
N ASP A 26 2.10 8.07 10.17
CA ASP A 26 3.53 7.77 10.35
C ASP A 26 4.03 6.73 9.34
N ALA A 27 3.23 6.45 8.32
CA ALA A 27 3.49 5.42 7.32
C ALA A 27 2.87 5.81 5.97
N TRP A 28 3.34 5.18 4.90
CA TRP A 28 2.71 5.25 3.59
C TRP A 28 2.78 3.91 2.87
N LEU A 29 1.84 3.69 1.96
CA LEU A 29 1.85 2.55 1.05
C LEU A 29 1.55 3.04 -0.37
N LEU A 30 2.26 2.51 -1.37
CA LEU A 30 2.06 2.82 -2.78
C LEU A 30 1.77 1.54 -3.55
N VAL A 31 0.61 1.48 -4.19
CA VAL A 31 0.27 0.46 -5.19
C VAL A 31 0.36 1.08 -6.58
N ARG A 32 1.19 0.52 -7.47
CA ARG A 32 1.24 0.98 -8.86
C ARG A 32 1.50 -0.15 -9.86
N PRO A 33 0.87 -0.14 -11.04
CA PRO A 33 1.29 -1.00 -12.14
C PRO A 33 2.68 -0.59 -12.63
N SER A 34 3.45 -1.57 -13.13
CA SER A 34 4.63 -1.29 -13.92
C SER A 34 4.24 -0.84 -15.33
N GLY A 35 4.92 0.19 -15.86
CA GLY A 35 4.70 0.65 -17.24
C GLY A 35 5.39 -0.20 -18.31
N THR A 36 6.35 -1.05 -17.93
CA THR A 36 7.20 -1.80 -18.86
C THR A 36 7.13 -3.32 -18.69
N GLU A 37 6.50 -3.79 -17.61
CA GLU A 37 6.44 -5.22 -17.27
C GLU A 37 5.03 -5.56 -16.79
N PRO A 38 4.55 -6.79 -16.96
CA PRO A 38 3.22 -7.22 -16.50
C PRO A 38 3.22 -7.52 -14.99
N ILE A 39 3.66 -6.56 -14.17
CA ILE A 39 3.77 -6.71 -12.72
C ILE A 39 3.11 -5.53 -11.98
N LEU A 40 2.59 -5.81 -10.77
CA LEU A 40 2.13 -4.82 -9.81
C LEU A 40 3.19 -4.60 -8.75
N ARG A 41 3.52 -3.34 -8.44
CA ARG A 41 4.47 -2.98 -7.38
C ARG A 41 3.71 -2.47 -6.16
N ILE A 42 4.13 -2.94 -4.99
CA ILE A 42 3.64 -2.49 -3.69
C ILE A 42 4.87 -2.07 -2.88
N TYR A 43 4.91 -0.81 -2.48
CA TYR A 43 5.97 -0.25 -1.62
C TYR A 43 5.32 0.23 -0.33
N ALA A 44 6.02 0.08 0.79
CA ALA A 44 5.58 0.62 2.06
C ALA A 44 6.77 1.19 2.83
N GLU A 45 6.48 2.20 3.65
CA GLU A 45 7.39 2.73 4.66
C GLU A 45 6.60 2.88 5.96
N ALA A 46 7.23 2.47 7.05
CA ALA A 46 6.68 2.51 8.39
C ALA A 46 7.83 2.66 9.40
N PRO A 47 7.55 2.95 10.68
CA PRO A 47 8.57 3.11 11.72
C PRO A 47 9.47 1.89 11.91
N THR A 48 8.95 0.68 11.66
CA THR A 48 9.70 -0.57 11.70
C THR A 48 9.55 -1.36 10.41
N ARG A 49 10.49 -2.29 10.18
CA ARG A 49 10.44 -3.18 9.03
C ARG A 49 9.21 -4.10 9.10
N GLU A 50 8.92 -4.61 10.28
CA GLU A 50 7.79 -5.49 10.56
C GLU A 50 6.47 -4.81 10.20
N GLU A 51 6.27 -3.57 10.62
CA GLU A 51 5.08 -2.79 10.26
C GLU A 51 4.99 -2.54 8.74
N ALA A 52 6.12 -2.26 8.07
CA ALA A 52 6.12 -2.08 6.62
C ALA A 52 5.74 -3.39 5.90
N GLU A 53 6.24 -4.53 6.37
CA GLU A 53 5.89 -5.86 5.86
C GLU A 53 4.39 -6.18 6.10
N GLU A 54 3.83 -5.81 7.25
CA GLU A 54 2.40 -5.96 7.55
C GLU A 54 1.52 -5.13 6.60
N LEU A 55 1.89 -3.88 6.31
CA LEU A 55 1.16 -3.04 5.35
C LEU A 55 1.12 -3.67 3.96
N VAL A 56 2.25 -4.22 3.51
CA VAL A 56 2.34 -4.92 2.22
C VAL A 56 1.49 -6.19 2.24
N TYR A 57 1.58 -6.99 3.29
CA TYR A 57 0.84 -8.25 3.40
C TYR A 57 -0.67 -8.04 3.41
N ASP A 58 -1.18 -7.13 4.27
CA ASP A 58 -2.61 -6.81 4.33
C ASP A 58 -3.12 -6.28 2.98
N THR A 59 -2.34 -5.42 2.31
CA THR A 59 -2.67 -4.94 0.97
C THR A 59 -2.72 -6.07 -0.05
N GLN A 60 -1.77 -7.02 -0.02
CA GLN A 60 -1.79 -8.19 -0.90
C GLN A 60 -3.05 -9.04 -0.69
N VAL A 61 -3.48 -9.24 0.56
CA VAL A 61 -4.72 -9.97 0.89
C VAL A 61 -5.95 -9.21 0.40
N LYS A 62 -6.05 -7.91 0.69
CA LYS A 62 -7.17 -7.05 0.27
C LYS A 62 -7.31 -6.93 -1.25
N LEU A 63 -6.20 -7.00 -1.98
CA LEU A 63 -6.18 -7.03 -3.44
C LEU A 63 -6.37 -8.45 -4.02
N GLY A 64 -6.52 -9.48 -3.20
CA GLY A 64 -6.68 -10.87 -3.63
C GLY A 64 -5.43 -11.51 -4.24
N LEU A 65 -4.25 -10.92 -4.01
CA LEU A 65 -2.96 -11.39 -4.52
C LEU A 65 -2.33 -12.48 -3.63
N LYS A 66 -2.75 -12.55 -2.37
CA LYS A 66 -2.38 -13.61 -1.42
C LYS A 66 -3.63 -14.12 -0.69
N ARG A 67 -3.56 -15.37 -0.25
CA ARG A 67 -4.53 -16.03 0.62
C ARG A 67 -4.00 -16.10 2.04
#